data_AF-A0A349UMN0-F1
#
_entry.id   AF-A0A349UMN0-F1
#
_cell.length_a   1.000
_cell.length_b   1.000
_cell.length_c   1.000
_cell.angle_alpha   90.00
_cell.angle_beta   90.00
_cell.angle_gamma   90.00
#
_symmetry.space_group_name_H-M   'P 1'
#
loop_
_entity.id
_entity.type
_entity.pdbx_description
1 polymer ?
#
loop_
_entity_poly.entity_id
_entity_poly.type
_entity_poly.pdbx_seq_one_letter_code
_entity_poly.pdbx_strand_id
1 'polypeptide(L)' 'LKFEVDLTKGHKTGFFCDQRENRQALTHFTPGKSVLDMCCYSAGFSCYAAGPGRAADVTAVDIDETALE' A
#
# COMPACT_ATOMS: atom_id res chain seq x y z
N LEU A 1 2.35 -11.00 -2.67
CA LEU A 1 3.16 -9.90 -2.11
C LEU A 1 3.57 -10.29 -0.69
N LYS A 2 4.79 -9.93 -0.29
CA LYS A 2 5.27 -10.05 1.09
C LYS A 2 5.48 -8.63 1.62
N PHE A 3 5.22 -8.41 2.89
CA PHE A 3 5.36 -7.12 3.55
C PHE A 3 6.28 -7.29 4.76
N GLU A 4 7.14 -6.31 4.98
CA GLU A 4 7.89 -6.18 6.23
C GLU A 4 6.97 -5.56 7.29
N VAL A 5 7.05 -6.07 8.52
CA VAL A 5 6.11 -5.74 9.59
C VAL A 5 6.89 -5.63 10.90
N ASP A 6 6.82 -4.45 11.53
CA ASP A 6 7.32 -4.25 12.90
C ASP A 6 6.18 -4.50 13.91
N LEU A 7 6.25 -5.64 14.61
CA LEU A 7 5.26 -6.02 15.61
C LEU A 7 5.36 -5.20 16.92
N THR A 8 6.46 -4.48 17.11
CA THR A 8 6.76 -3.72 18.34
C THR A 8 6.41 -2.24 18.22
N LYS A 9 6.73 -1.61 17.08
CA LYS A 9 6.52 -0.18 16.85
C LYS A 9 5.49 0.13 15.75
N GLY A 10 5.15 -0.86 14.91
CA GLY A 10 4.19 -0.66 13.84
C GLY A 10 2.77 -0.46 14.36
N HIS A 11 1.93 0.21 13.56
CA HIS A 11 0.57 0.52 13.97
C HIS A 11 -0.27 -0.75 14.21
N LYS A 12 -1.18 -0.67 15.18
CA LYS A 12 -2.02 -1.79 15.66
C LYS A 12 -1.16 -2.95 16.18
N THR A 13 -1.09 -4.01 15.39
CA THR A 13 -0.32 -5.23 15.64
C THR A 13 0.80 -5.37 14.60
N GLY A 14 1.32 -4.24 14.13
CA GLY A 14 2.37 -4.14 13.11
C GLY A 14 1.88 -3.94 11.68
N PHE A 15 0.65 -4.35 11.35
CA PHE A 15 0.11 -4.20 9.99
C PHE A 15 -1.43 -4.17 9.99
N PHE A 16 -2.00 -3.46 9.02
CA PHE A 16 -3.44 -3.40 8.79
C PHE A 16 -3.92 -4.64 8.02
N CYS A 17 -4.00 -5.79 8.70
CA CYS A 17 -4.46 -7.05 8.10
C CYS A 17 -5.93 -7.00 7.63
N ASP A 18 -6.76 -6.21 8.30
CA ASP A 18 -8.15 -5.94 7.95
C ASP A 18 -8.32 -5.32 6.55
N GLN A 19 -7.30 -4.65 6.03
CA GLN A 19 -7.32 -4.04 4.69
C GLN A 19 -6.94 -5.01 3.54
N ARG A 20 -6.76 -6.32 3.81
CA ARG A 20 -6.30 -7.29 2.80
C ARG A 20 -7.24 -7.38 1.59
N GLU A 21 -8.53 -7.51 1.82
CA GLU A 21 -9.52 -7.59 0.74
C GLU A 21 -9.65 -6.29 -0.02
N ASN A 22 -9.59 -5.14 0.67
CA ASN A 22 -9.63 -3.82 0.04
C ASN A 22 -8.43 -3.59 -0.87
N ARG A 23 -7.22 -3.95 -0.43
CA ARG A 23 -6.01 -3.90 -1.27
C ARG A 23 -6.14 -4.77 -2.51
N GLN A 24 -6.74 -5.96 -2.38
CA GLN A 24 -6.99 -6.83 -3.52
C GLN A 24 -8.05 -6.25 -4.47
N ALA A 25 -9.16 -5.73 -3.94
CA ALA A 25 -10.23 -5.13 -4.73
C ALA A 25 -9.74 -3.90 -5.51
N LEU A 26 -8.87 -3.07 -4.92
CA LEU A 26 -8.26 -1.92 -5.58
C LEU A 26 -7.67 -2.28 -6.95
N THR A 27 -7.01 -3.45 -7.06
CA THR A 27 -6.29 -3.88 -8.26
C THR A 27 -7.16 -4.00 -9.51
N HIS A 28 -8.47 -4.12 -9.35
CA HIS A 28 -9.41 -4.22 -10.48
C HIS A 28 -9.66 -2.85 -11.13
N PHE A 29 -9.39 -1.78 -10.39
CA PHE A 29 -9.63 -0.42 -10.83
C PHE A 29 -8.40 0.27 -11.39
N THR A 30 -7.20 -0.29 -11.20
CA THR A 30 -5.92 0.35 -11.49
C THR A 30 -5.30 0.11 -12.89
N PRO A 31 -5.69 -0.89 -13.71
CA PRO A 31 -5.00 -1.15 -14.99
C PRO A 31 -4.84 0.10 -15.88
N GLY A 32 -3.59 0.44 -16.20
CA GLY A 32 -3.23 1.57 -17.07
C GLY A 32 -3.44 2.96 -16.46
N LYS A 33 -3.79 3.08 -15.18
CA LYS A 33 -4.05 4.37 -14.52
C LYS A 33 -2.85 4.86 -13.72
N SER A 34 -2.82 6.17 -13.47
CA SER A 34 -2.01 6.76 -12.40
C SER A 34 -2.80 6.67 -11.09
N VAL A 35 -2.14 6.23 -10.01
CA VAL A 35 -2.74 6.00 -8.70
C VAL A 35 -2.03 6.87 -7.66
N LEU A 36 -2.81 7.61 -6.87
CA LEU A 36 -2.32 8.35 -5.72
C LEU A 36 -2.83 7.66 -4.44
N ASP A 37 -1.91 7.24 -3.58
CA ASP A 37 -2.16 6.60 -2.29
C ASP A 37 -1.77 7.58 -1.17
N MET A 38 -2.77 8.17 -0.53
CA MET A 38 -2.61 9.19 0.51
C MET A 38 -2.71 8.54 1.90
N CYS A 39 -1.84 8.96 2.82
CA CYS A 39 -1.68 8.31 4.12
C CYS A 39 -1.33 6.82 3.94
N CYS A 40 -0.37 6.57 3.06
CA CYS A 40 -0.08 5.24 2.53
C CYS A 40 0.53 4.28 3.56
N TYR A 41 1.00 4.79 4.71
CA TYR A 41 1.77 4.07 5.71
C TYR A 41 2.92 3.32 5.03
N SER A 42 3.09 2.02 5.30
CA SER A 42 4.04 1.14 4.64
C SER A 42 3.63 0.76 3.19
N ALA A 43 3.01 1.69 2.47
CA ALA A 43 2.61 1.61 1.05
C ALA A 43 1.75 0.39 0.66
N GLY A 44 0.90 -0.11 1.57
CA GLY A 44 0.18 -1.37 1.37
C GLY A 44 -0.71 -1.39 0.11
N PHE A 45 -1.45 -0.32 -0.17
CA PHE A 45 -2.29 -0.21 -1.37
C PHE A 45 -1.44 0.02 -2.62
N SER A 46 -0.43 0.89 -2.52
CA SER A 46 0.55 1.15 -3.58
C SER A 46 1.24 -0.11 -4.09
N CYS A 47 1.72 -1.00 -3.20
CA CYS A 47 2.33 -2.27 -3.61
C CYS A 47 1.36 -3.17 -4.38
N TYR A 48 0.07 -3.16 -4.03
CA TYR A 48 -0.94 -3.86 -4.81
C TYR A 48 -1.17 -3.16 -6.15
N ALA A 49 -1.25 -1.83 -6.19
CA ALA A 49 -1.46 -1.07 -7.42
C ALA A 49 -0.31 -1.22 -8.42
N ALA A 50 0.94 -1.33 -7.97
CA ALA A 50 2.14 -1.40 -8.80
C ALA A 50 2.48 -2.80 -9.37
N GLY A 51 1.63 -3.81 -9.14
CA GLY A 51 1.87 -5.16 -9.65
C GLY A 51 1.83 -5.26 -11.20
N PRO A 52 2.36 -6.34 -11.79
CA PRO A 52 2.38 -6.51 -13.25
C PRO A 52 0.98 -6.38 -13.88
N GLY A 53 0.88 -5.59 -14.97
CA GLY A 53 -0.37 -5.36 -15.69
C GLY A 53 -1.39 -4.48 -14.95
N ARG A 54 -0.98 -3.76 -13.89
CA ARG A 54 -1.85 -2.89 -13.09
C ARG A 54 -1.60 -1.41 -13.40
N ALA A 55 -1.35 -0.58 -12.39
CA ALA A 55 -1.17 0.86 -12.56
C ALA A 55 0.00 1.17 -13.51
N ALA A 56 -0.14 2.23 -14.29
CA ALA A 56 0.94 2.78 -15.12
C ALA A 56 1.93 3.60 -14.26
N ASP A 57 1.42 4.22 -13.20
CA ASP A 57 2.19 5.03 -12.26
C ASP A 57 1.54 4.98 -10.88
N VAL A 58 2.35 5.00 -9.82
CA VAL A 58 1.86 4.98 -8.43
C VAL A 58 2.68 5.97 -7.61
N THR A 59 2.00 6.95 -7.02
CA THR A 59 2.58 7.88 -6.05
C THR A 59 2.01 7.57 -4.67
N ALA A 60 2.89 7.29 -3.72
CA ALA A 60 2.54 7.03 -2.32
C ALA A 60 3.01 8.20 -1.46
N VAL A 61 2.12 8.74 -0.62
CA VAL A 61 2.41 9.89 0.22
C VAL A 61 2.00 9.58 1.66
N ASP A 62 2.93 9.76 2.58
CA ASP A 62 2.67 9.76 4.02
C ASP A 62 3.32 10.98 4.69
N ILE A 63 2.82 11.33 5.87
CA ILE A 63 3.41 12.37 6.72
C ILE A 63 4.47 11.79 7.66
N ASP A 64 4.38 10.50 7.98
CA ASP A 64 5.38 9.81 8.79
C ASP A 64 6.54 9.33 7.92
N GLU A 65 7.67 10.02 8.02
CA GLU A 65 8.91 9.67 7.30
C GLU A 65 9.34 8.23 7.61
N THR A 66 9.16 7.77 8.85
CA THR A 66 9.52 6.41 9.29
C THR A 66 8.70 5.34 8.56
N ALA A 67 7.50 5.67 8.09
CA ALA A 67 6.64 4.74 7.38
C ALA A 67 7.05 4.56 5.91
N LEU A 68 7.86 5.49 5.37
CA LEU A 68 8.31 5.52 3.98
C LEU A 68 9.70 4.87 3.77
N GLU A 69 10.44 4.59 4.84
CA GLU A 69 11.75 3.90 4.84
C GLU A 69 11.61 2.37 4.86
#